data_AF-A0A2G6NQC2-F1
#
_entry.id   AF-A0A2G6NQC2-F1
#
_cell.length_a   1.000
_cell.length_b   1.000
_cell.length_c   1.000
_cell.angle_alpha   90.00
_cell.angle_beta   90.00
_cell.angle_gamma   90.00
#
_symmetry.space_group_name_H-M   'P 1'
#
loop_
_entity.id
_entity.type
_entity.pdbx_description
1 polymer ?
#
loop_
_entity_poly.entity_id
_entity_poly.type
_entity_poly.pdbx_seq_one_letter_code
_entity_poly.pdbx_strand_id
1 'polypeptide(L)'
;MIIPDLYKPIRNFGYFFVIIGLCGFLVLLTELQEIEHTFAIWIFIGSISLLHIFIGLGIIFKKKMWFGFFKGYLQCMFVAYPLGTILSKKILKYIEQNNIENFMRR
;
A
#
# COMPACT_ATOMS: atom_id res chain seq x y z
N MET A 1 -31.93 -1.46 -0.25
CA MET A 1 -30.72 -2.30 -0.11
C MET A 1 -29.51 -1.37 -0.10
N ILE A 2 -29.08 -0.95 1.08
CA ILE A 2 -28.00 0.02 1.22
C ILE A 2 -26.71 -0.81 1.14
N ILE A 3 -26.02 -0.75 0.01
CA ILE A 3 -24.67 -1.29 -0.19
C ILE A 3 -23.73 -0.07 -0.07
N PRO A 4 -23.42 0.47 1.12
CA PRO A 4 -22.42 1.52 1.21
C PRO A 4 -21.05 0.84 1.12
N ASP A 5 -20.66 0.63 -0.14
CA ASP A 5 -19.32 0.57 -0.68
C ASP A 5 -18.39 -0.48 -0.05
N LEU A 6 -18.58 -1.75 -0.44
CA LEU A 6 -17.66 -2.88 -0.17
C LEU A 6 -16.19 -2.54 -0.51
N TYR A 7 -15.96 -1.53 -1.35
CA TYR A 7 -14.63 -1.06 -1.67
C TYR A 7 -13.99 -0.16 -0.60
N LYS A 8 -14.77 0.44 0.29
CA LYS A 8 -14.31 1.45 1.25
C LYS A 8 -13.14 1.00 2.13
N PRO A 9 -13.11 -0.23 2.71
CA PRO A 9 -11.96 -0.66 3.50
C PRO A 9 -10.66 -0.71 2.69
N ILE A 10 -10.77 -1.15 1.43
CA ILE A 10 -9.64 -1.25 0.49
C ILE A 10 -9.19 0.15 0.07
N ARG A 11 -10.13 1.06 -0.21
CA ARG A 11 -9.84 2.47 -0.49
C ARG A 11 -9.12 3.16 0.68
N ASN A 12 -9.45 2.83 1.92
CA ASN A 12 -8.76 3.36 3.09
C ASN A 12 -7.29 2.90 3.15
N PHE A 13 -6.99 1.65 2.77
CA PHE A 13 -5.60 1.23 2.57
C PHE A 13 -4.92 2.07 1.50
N GLY A 14 -5.61 2.36 0.39
CA GLY A 14 -5.11 3.26 -0.64
C GLY A 14 -4.66 4.62 -0.09
N TYR A 15 -5.50 5.27 0.72
CA TYR A 15 -5.12 6.53 1.39
C TYR A 15 -3.97 6.36 2.38
N PHE A 16 -3.97 5.28 3.17
CA PHE A 16 -2.87 4.99 4.10
C PHE A 16 -1.52 4.87 3.38
N PHE A 17 -1.48 4.16 2.24
CA PHE A 17 -0.28 4.01 1.41
C PHE A 17 0.20 5.35 0.84
N VAL A 18 -0.70 6.22 0.39
CA VAL A 18 -0.32 7.56 -0.08
C VAL A 18 0.26 8.38 1.06
N ILE A 19 -0.40 8.40 2.22
CA ILE A 19 0.06 9.17 3.39
C ILE A 19 1.43 8.69 3.84
N ILE A 20 1.64 7.36 3.98
CA ILE A 20 2.92 6.83 4.46
C ILE A 20 4.05 7.07 3.46
N GLY A 21 3.77 7.01 2.16
CA GLY A 21 4.75 7.35 1.12
C GLY A 21 5.12 8.83 1.14
N LEU A 22 4.16 9.73 1.36
CA LEU A 22 4.43 11.15 1.56
C LEU A 22 5.25 11.41 2.83
N CYS A 23 4.95 10.72 3.94
CA CYS A 23 5.75 10.78 5.16
C CYS A 23 7.20 10.29 4.91
N GLY A 24 7.38 9.24 4.12
CA GLY A 24 8.71 8.75 3.72
C GLY A 24 9.52 9.81 2.98
N PHE A 25 8.90 10.56 2.08
CA PHE A 25 9.53 11.72 1.43
C PHE A 25 9.84 12.86 2.40
N LEU A 26 8.95 13.15 3.35
CA LEU A 26 9.21 14.19 4.35
C LEU A 26 10.44 13.83 5.18
N VAL A 27 10.55 12.61 5.68
CA VAL A 27 11.73 12.13 6.43
C VAL A 27 13.00 12.23 5.57
N LEU A 28 12.91 11.90 4.28
CA LEU A 28 14.01 12.03 3.33
C LEU A 28 14.50 13.48 3.15
N LEU A 29 13.58 14.44 3.24
CA LEU A 29 13.87 15.86 3.04
C LEU A 29 14.22 16.62 4.32
N THR A 30 13.81 16.15 5.50
CA THR A 30 14.08 16.86 6.76
C THR A 30 15.19 16.24 7.58
N GLU A 31 15.18 14.92 7.75
CA GLU A 31 16.08 14.23 8.68
C GLU A 31 17.36 13.71 7.99
N LEU A 32 17.27 13.45 6.69
CA LEU A 32 18.29 12.70 5.95
C LEU A 32 19.15 13.58 5.03
N GLN A 33 19.00 14.91 5.08
CA GLN A 33 19.77 15.86 4.25
C GLN A 33 21.18 16.12 4.81
N GLU A 34 21.33 16.19 6.13
CA GLU A 34 22.59 16.59 6.79
C GLU A 34 23.47 15.39 7.16
N ILE A 35 22.89 14.20 7.21
CA ILE A 35 23.61 12.97 7.50
C ILE A 35 24.25 12.52 6.17
N GLU A 36 25.55 12.21 6.16
CA GLU A 36 26.26 11.55 5.04
C GLU A 36 25.69 10.15 4.80
N HIS A 37 24.44 10.07 4.37
CA HIS A 37 23.86 8.82 3.94
C HIS A 37 24.44 8.47 2.59
N THR A 38 24.89 7.22 2.49
CA THR A 38 25.25 6.62 1.21
C THR A 38 24.07 6.83 0.26
N PHE A 39 24.34 7.34 -0.94
CA PHE A 39 23.38 7.53 -2.03
C PHE A 39 22.36 6.38 -2.18
N ALA A 40 22.78 5.16 -1.85
CA ALA A 40 21.95 3.97 -1.73
C ALA A 40 20.73 4.11 -0.80
N ILE A 41 20.87 4.70 0.39
CA ILE A 41 19.77 4.91 1.34
C ILE A 41 18.76 5.88 0.75
N TRP A 42 19.24 6.95 0.10
CA TRP A 42 18.38 7.95 -0.50
C TRP A 42 17.53 7.37 -1.63
N ILE A 43 18.17 6.60 -2.53
CA ILE A 43 17.46 5.85 -3.57
C ILE A 43 16.50 4.84 -2.97
N PHE A 44 16.90 4.09 -1.95
CA PHE A 44 16.06 3.06 -1.35
C PHE A 44 14.79 3.66 -0.72
N ILE A 45 14.94 4.66 0.15
CA ILE A 45 13.80 5.33 0.80
C ILE A 45 12.94 6.04 -0.22
N GLY A 46 13.53 6.75 -1.18
CA GLY A 46 12.80 7.41 -2.26
C GLY A 46 11.99 6.42 -3.09
N SER A 47 12.60 5.29 -3.49
CA SER A 47 11.95 4.26 -4.30
C SER A 47 10.81 3.57 -3.55
N ILE A 48 11.02 3.23 -2.28
CA ILE A 48 9.98 2.61 -1.45
C ILE A 48 8.84 3.60 -1.20
N SER A 49 9.14 4.87 -0.95
CA SER A 49 8.12 5.92 -0.79
C SER A 49 7.27 6.07 -2.06
N LEU A 50 7.90 6.10 -3.25
CA LEU A 50 7.21 6.11 -4.54
C LEU A 50 6.34 4.86 -4.73
N LEU A 51 6.87 3.67 -4.42
CA LEU A 51 6.12 2.43 -4.52
C LEU A 51 4.84 2.47 -3.68
N HIS A 52 4.92 2.96 -2.44
CA HIS A 52 3.76 3.12 -1.57
C HIS A 52 2.73 4.09 -2.20
N ILE A 53 3.17 5.24 -2.72
CA ILE A 53 2.28 6.19 -3.38
C ILE A 53 1.61 5.55 -4.61
N PHE A 54 2.36 4.86 -5.47
CA PHE A 54 1.78 4.25 -6.68
C PHE A 54 0.80 3.12 -6.36
N ILE A 55 1.09 2.27 -5.37
CA ILE A 55 0.13 1.28 -4.87
C ILE A 55 -1.11 1.98 -4.34
N GLY A 56 -0.94 3.01 -3.50
CA GLY A 56 -2.04 3.75 -2.88
C GLY A 56 -2.97 4.43 -3.90
N LEU A 57 -2.39 5.17 -4.85
CA LEU A 57 -3.13 5.80 -5.95
C LEU A 57 -3.79 4.75 -6.84
N GLY A 58 -3.09 3.67 -7.16
CA GLY A 58 -3.63 2.57 -7.94
C GLY A 58 -4.86 1.94 -7.29
N ILE A 59 -4.85 1.75 -5.98
CA ILE A 59 -6.02 1.34 -5.21
C ILE A 59 -7.11 2.41 -5.28
N ILE A 60 -6.83 3.68 -4.99
CA ILE A 60 -7.88 4.74 -5.00
C ILE A 60 -8.57 4.83 -6.37
N PHE A 61 -7.80 4.75 -7.46
CA PHE A 61 -8.29 4.80 -8.84
C PHE A 61 -8.77 3.43 -9.38
N LYS A 62 -8.78 2.39 -8.54
CA LYS A 62 -9.24 1.04 -8.87
C LYS A 62 -8.50 0.42 -10.06
N LYS A 63 -7.19 0.61 -10.16
CA LYS A 63 -6.35 0.07 -11.24
C LYS A 63 -5.94 -1.37 -10.96
N LYS A 64 -6.31 -2.30 -11.86
CA LYS A 64 -6.11 -3.74 -11.68
C LYS A 64 -4.63 -4.13 -11.46
N MET A 65 -3.72 -3.54 -12.22
CA MET A 65 -2.27 -3.81 -12.08
C MET A 65 -1.76 -3.52 -10.66
N TRP A 66 -2.04 -2.33 -10.15
CA TRP A 66 -1.63 -1.91 -8.80
C TRP A 66 -2.34 -2.65 -7.69
N PHE A 67 -3.60 -3.06 -7.91
CA PHE A 67 -4.29 -3.95 -6.99
C PHE A 67 -3.61 -5.34 -6.90
N GLY A 68 -3.04 -5.83 -8.00
CA GLY A 68 -2.18 -7.01 -8.00
C GLY A 68 -0.95 -6.84 -7.11
N PHE A 69 -0.24 -5.72 -7.23
CA PHE A 69 0.88 -5.38 -6.34
C PHE A 69 0.48 -5.29 -4.87
N PHE A 70 -0.70 -4.72 -4.56
CA PHE A 70 -1.22 -4.69 -3.20
C PHE A 70 -1.45 -6.11 -2.64
N LYS A 71 -2.03 -7.03 -3.43
CA LYS A 71 -2.17 -8.44 -3.00
C LYS A 71 -0.80 -9.08 -2.74
N GLY A 72 0.19 -8.82 -3.60
CA GLY A 72 1.58 -9.27 -3.39
C GLY A 72 2.20 -8.68 -2.12
N TYR A 73 1.99 -7.38 -1.86
CA TYR A 73 2.44 -6.73 -0.63
C TYR A 73 1.86 -7.38 0.62
N LEU A 74 0.55 -7.69 0.63
CA LEU A 74 -0.09 -8.43 1.71
C LEU A 74 0.52 -9.84 1.87
N GLN A 75 0.87 -10.50 0.77
CA GLN A 75 1.55 -11.79 0.84
C GLN A 75 2.95 -11.68 1.48
N CYS A 76 3.73 -10.67 1.13
CA CYS A 76 5.03 -10.42 1.77
C CYS A 76 4.89 -10.15 3.28
N MET A 77 3.81 -9.45 3.69
CA MET A 77 3.52 -9.21 5.10
C MET A 77 3.24 -10.49 5.91
N PHE A 78 3.01 -11.65 5.28
CA PHE A 78 2.93 -12.92 6.04
C PHE A 78 4.22 -13.24 6.79
N VAL A 79 5.37 -12.78 6.27
CA VAL A 79 6.70 -12.97 6.88
C VAL A 79 6.90 -12.09 8.12
N ALA A 80 6.16 -10.98 8.23
CA ALA A 80 6.23 -10.04 9.35
C ALA A 80 5.35 -10.48 10.55
N TYR A 81 5.67 -11.67 11.10
CA TYR A 81 4.95 -12.27 12.21
C TYR A 81 5.03 -11.42 13.51
N PRO A 82 3.97 -11.32 14.33
CA PRO A 82 2.63 -11.92 14.18
C PRO A 82 1.58 -11.00 13.54
N LEU A 83 1.75 -9.68 13.64
CA LEU A 83 0.72 -8.71 13.25
C LEU A 83 0.49 -8.69 11.73
N GLY A 84 1.56 -8.78 10.94
CA GLY A 84 1.45 -8.79 9.48
C GLY A 84 0.68 -10.00 8.97
N THR A 85 0.97 -11.18 9.52
CA THR A 85 0.29 -12.43 9.19
C THR A 85 -1.22 -12.35 9.43
N ILE A 86 -1.65 -11.85 10.61
CA ILE A 86 -3.07 -11.75 10.96
C ILE A 86 -3.78 -10.74 10.06
N LEU A 87 -3.15 -9.58 9.83
CA LEU A 87 -3.72 -8.51 9.01
C LEU A 87 -3.88 -8.96 7.55
N SER A 88 -2.82 -9.51 6.95
CA SER A 88 -2.84 -10.00 5.58
C SER A 88 -3.87 -11.09 5.35
N LYS A 89 -3.97 -12.07 6.27
CA LYS A 89 -4.97 -13.13 6.18
C LYS A 89 -6.39 -12.59 6.17
N LYS A 90 -6.69 -11.62 7.04
CA LYS A 90 -8.02 -11.00 7.12
C LYS A 90 -8.35 -10.23 5.84
N ILE A 91 -7.41 -9.43 5.34
CA ILE A 91 -7.65 -8.59 4.14
C ILE A 91 -7.78 -9.44 2.88
N LEU A 92 -6.90 -10.42 2.68
CA LEU A 92 -6.98 -11.32 1.52
C LEU A 92 -8.30 -12.10 1.50
N LYS A 93 -8.71 -12.64 2.66
CA LYS A 93 -10.01 -13.30 2.80
C LYS A 93 -11.17 -12.35 2.49
N TYR A 94 -11.11 -11.09 2.95
CA TYR A 94 -12.13 -10.09 2.63
C TYR A 94 -12.21 -9.81 1.12
N ILE A 95 -11.05 -9.68 0.46
CA ILE A 95 -10.96 -9.44 -0.99
C ILE A 95 -11.64 -10.57 -1.77
N GLU A 96 -11.37 -11.82 -1.40
CA GLU A 96 -11.89 -13.02 -2.04
C GLU A 96 -13.41 -13.15 -1.81
N GLN A 97 -13.86 -13.09 -0.55
CA GLN A 97 -15.27 -13.27 -0.19
C GLN A 97 -16.20 -12.22 -0.81
N ASN A 98 -15.70 -11.01 -1.05
CA ASN A 98 -16.48 -9.90 -1.61
C ASN A 98 -16.20 -9.66 -3.10
N ASN A 99 -15.40 -10.51 -3.75
CA ASN A 99 -15.00 -10.37 -5.16
C ASN A 99 -14.51 -8.94 -5.49
N ILE A 100 -13.67 -8.36 -4.61
CA ILE A 100 -13.22 -6.96 -4.73
C ILE A 100 -12.55 -6.67 -6.07
N GLU A 101 -11.93 -7.68 -6.68
CA GLU A 101 -11.29 -7.56 -7.98
C GLU A 101 -12.25 -7.17 -9.11
N ASN A 102 -13.54 -7.50 -8.99
CA ASN A 102 -14.57 -7.13 -9.98
C ASN A 102 -14.86 -5.62 -9.99
N PHE A 103 -14.46 -4.88 -8.95
CA PHE A 103 -14.59 -3.43 -8.90
C PHE A 103 -13.41 -2.72 -9.58
N MET A 104 -12.39 -3.46 -10.04
CA MET A 104 -11.19 -2.89 -10.66
C MET A 104 -11.38 -2.61 -12.15
N ARG A 105 -10.85 -1.47 -12.59
CA ARG A 105 -10.70 -1.07 -13.99
C ARG A 105 -9.42 -1.68 -14.55
N ARG A 106 -9.44 -2.01 -15.84
CA ARG A 106 -8.25 -2.41 -16.60
C ARG A 106 -7.14 -1.34 -16.50
#